data_AF-A0A504YH07-F1
#
_entry.id   AF-A0A504YH07-F1
#
_cell.length_a   1.000
_cell.length_b   1.000
_cell.length_c   1.000
_cell.angle_alpha   90.00
_cell.angle_beta   90.00
_cell.angle_gamma   90.00
#
_symmetry.space_group_name_H-M   'P 1'
#
loop_
_entity.id
_entity.type
_entity.pdbx_description
1 polymer ?
#
loop_
_entity_poly.entity_id
_entity_poly.type
_entity_poly.pdbx_seq_one_letter_code
_entity_poly.pdbx_strand_id
1 'polypeptide(L)'
;MKIDELLAIRQLWITNFTVLDILSRLILLRYGLTCQSFATVEVTEYNGGLRNSKASGVISDQLFSITSSALFSVNLTELLLKNLKLTDTDLNTSIFFADAEQSRPFVIQPRPINRDKNKSFSFDRWYELISTVPLDREQLCNINLQPERVALAYACCSKTFNLPTDVVTAAVNQPCCIFLGITIASRGTYVLRMQINDVNDNAPRFNQLVHASNELPYFTNVLGKNVIGISESTPVGSWFPVPAAVDHDEGPNGAVRYTMQALNENTLWTDYFKLINNIREAGLPTNSTSAPFIINNLKNVKHFDSNDYNGPGLLILQWLDREKVASFAFKLIATDLGSTFQLSLSTPLIIV
;
A
#
# COMPACT_ATOMS: atom_id res chain seq x y z
N MET A 1 -8.76 13.67 32.21
CA MET A 1 -8.61 12.58 31.21
C MET A 1 -7.45 11.72 31.65
N LYS A 2 -7.73 10.48 32.06
CA LYS A 2 -6.75 9.58 32.67
C LYS A 2 -5.97 8.85 31.58
N ILE A 3 -4.71 8.55 31.88
CA ILE A 3 -3.74 7.82 31.03
C ILE A 3 -4.30 6.47 30.53
N ASP A 4 -5.31 5.93 31.21
CA ASP A 4 -6.02 4.70 30.84
C ASP A 4 -6.82 4.82 29.53
N GLU A 5 -7.30 6.02 29.15
CA GLU A 5 -8.02 6.25 27.87
C GLU A 5 -7.07 6.29 26.66
N LEU A 6 -5.80 6.64 26.86
CA LEU A 6 -4.77 6.64 25.80
C LEU A 6 -4.22 5.23 25.52
N LEU A 7 -4.28 4.32 26.51
CA LEU A 7 -3.94 2.91 26.34
C LEU A 7 -5.03 2.13 25.58
N ALA A 8 -6.31 2.52 25.73
CA ALA A 8 -7.41 1.96 24.95
C ALA A 8 -7.29 2.28 23.44
N ILE A 9 -6.82 3.49 23.09
CA ILE A 9 -6.56 3.89 21.69
C ILE A 9 -5.32 3.17 21.11
N ARG A 10 -4.38 2.73 21.96
CA ARG A 10 -3.20 1.98 21.56
C ARG A 10 -3.44 0.47 21.37
N GLN A 11 -4.37 -0.12 22.11
CA GLN A 11 -4.82 -1.50 21.87
C GLN A 11 -5.62 -1.65 20.57
N LEU A 12 -6.21 -0.57 20.05
CA LEU A 12 -6.91 -0.57 18.76
C LEU A 12 -5.98 -0.76 17.54
N TRP A 13 -4.67 -0.60 17.68
CA TRP A 13 -3.71 -0.85 16.60
C TRP A 13 -3.32 -2.32 16.43
N ILE A 14 -3.61 -3.18 17.41
CA ILE A 14 -3.34 -4.63 17.37
C ILE A 14 -4.62 -5.43 17.05
N THR A 15 -5.80 -4.79 17.10
CA THR A 15 -7.10 -5.43 16.80
C THR A 15 -7.64 -5.14 15.40
N ASN A 16 -6.84 -4.56 14.50
CA ASN A 16 -7.30 -4.28 13.14
C ASN A 16 -7.65 -5.55 12.35
N PHE A 17 -7.10 -6.72 12.70
CA PHE A 17 -7.49 -7.97 12.04
C PHE A 17 -8.83 -8.52 12.54
N THR A 18 -9.12 -8.42 13.84
CA THR A 18 -10.34 -8.98 14.43
C THR A 18 -11.56 -8.10 14.17
N VAL A 19 -11.40 -6.77 14.21
CA VAL A 19 -12.47 -5.82 13.89
C VAL A 19 -12.82 -5.90 12.40
N LEU A 20 -11.84 -6.08 11.52
CA LEU A 20 -12.05 -6.22 10.08
C LEU A 20 -12.70 -7.56 9.69
N ASP A 21 -12.33 -8.66 10.35
CA ASP A 21 -12.98 -9.97 10.17
C ASP A 21 -14.42 -9.95 10.71
N ILE A 22 -14.67 -9.27 11.83
CA ILE A 22 -16.02 -9.09 12.39
C ILE A 22 -16.88 -8.18 11.48
N LEU A 23 -16.34 -7.07 10.96
CA LEU A 23 -17.02 -6.19 10.00
C LEU A 23 -17.28 -6.90 8.67
N SER A 24 -16.29 -7.62 8.14
CA SER A 24 -16.43 -8.42 6.92
C SER A 24 -17.53 -9.47 7.09
N ARG A 25 -17.53 -10.22 8.20
CA ARG A 25 -18.59 -11.19 8.52
C ARG A 25 -19.95 -10.53 8.72
N LEU A 26 -20.05 -9.39 9.41
CA LEU A 26 -21.30 -8.65 9.60
C LEU A 26 -21.85 -8.06 8.30
N ILE A 27 -21.00 -7.62 7.38
CA ILE A 27 -21.40 -7.14 6.04
C ILE A 27 -21.86 -8.32 5.19
N LEU A 28 -21.12 -9.44 5.18
CA LEU A 28 -21.54 -10.67 4.49
C LEU A 28 -22.88 -11.22 5.04
N LEU A 29 -23.11 -11.13 6.36
CA LEU A 29 -24.36 -11.51 7.02
C LEU A 29 -25.51 -10.51 6.82
N ARG A 30 -25.26 -9.19 6.80
CA ARG A 30 -26.29 -8.16 6.57
C ARG A 30 -26.74 -8.05 5.12
N TYR A 31 -25.83 -8.30 4.17
CA TYR A 31 -26.12 -8.11 2.74
C TYR A 31 -26.30 -9.41 1.96
N GLY A 32 -26.11 -10.59 2.58
CA GLY A 32 -26.28 -11.88 1.91
C GLY A 32 -25.43 -12.03 0.64
N LEU A 33 -24.34 -11.26 0.54
CA LEU A 33 -23.50 -11.18 -0.65
C LEU A 33 -22.65 -12.43 -0.72
N THR A 34 -23.13 -13.43 -1.46
CA THR A 34 -22.23 -14.32 -2.17
C THR A 34 -21.31 -13.42 -3.01
N CYS A 35 -19.99 -13.68 -3.08
CA CYS A 35 -19.05 -12.95 -3.94
C CYS A 35 -19.35 -13.08 -5.46
N GLN A 36 -20.59 -13.40 -5.81
CA GLN A 36 -21.13 -13.53 -7.15
C GLN A 36 -21.27 -12.16 -7.79
N SER A 37 -20.80 -12.10 -9.02
CA SER A 37 -21.07 -11.03 -9.94
C SER A 37 -21.52 -11.64 -11.26
N PHE A 38 -22.34 -10.92 -12.01
CA PHE A 38 -22.78 -11.41 -13.33
C PHE A 38 -21.67 -11.29 -14.39
N ALA A 39 -20.67 -10.45 -14.12
CA ALA A 39 -19.48 -10.28 -14.93
C ALA A 39 -18.35 -9.69 -14.09
N THR A 40 -17.13 -9.78 -14.61
CA THR A 40 -15.95 -9.08 -14.09
C THR A 40 -15.36 -8.22 -15.20
N VAL A 41 -15.09 -6.96 -14.90
CA VAL A 41 -14.36 -6.03 -15.78
C VAL A 41 -13.02 -5.75 -15.14
N GLU A 42 -11.94 -6.04 -15.86
CA GLU A 42 -10.59 -5.71 -15.44
C GLU A 42 -10.22 -4.33 -15.96
N VAL A 43 -9.64 -3.50 -15.09
CA VAL A 43 -9.15 -2.18 -15.43
C VAL A 43 -7.82 -1.94 -14.75
N THR A 44 -6.83 -1.51 -15.52
CA THR A 44 -5.54 -1.07 -14.97
C THR A 44 -5.69 0.38 -14.51
N GLU A 45 -5.16 0.67 -13.33
CA GLU A 45 -5.18 2.01 -12.78
C GLU A 45 -4.35 3.01 -13.58
N TYR A 46 -4.49 4.28 -13.22
CA TYR A 46 -3.74 5.38 -13.78
C TYR A 46 -2.32 5.41 -13.20
N ASN A 47 -1.30 5.52 -14.06
CA ASN A 47 0.06 5.75 -13.61
C ASN A 47 0.26 7.22 -13.19
N GLY A 48 0.30 7.46 -11.87
CA GLY A 48 0.46 8.75 -11.23
C GLY A 48 1.90 9.27 -11.11
N GLY A 49 2.90 8.55 -11.65
CA GLY A 49 4.36 8.77 -11.49
C GLY A 49 4.93 10.15 -11.85
N LEU A 50 4.09 11.14 -12.17
CA LEU A 50 4.48 12.52 -12.48
C LEU A 50 4.11 13.57 -11.42
N ARG A 51 3.37 13.22 -10.35
CA ARG A 51 2.89 14.26 -9.40
C ARG A 51 3.73 14.51 -8.15
N ASN A 52 4.62 13.61 -7.72
CA ASN A 52 5.25 13.74 -6.40
C ASN A 52 6.76 13.41 -6.30
N SER A 53 7.55 13.56 -7.37
CA SER A 53 9.02 13.56 -7.27
C SER A 53 9.59 14.95 -6.97
N LYS A 54 9.11 15.60 -5.90
CA LYS A 54 9.87 16.62 -5.18
C LYS A 54 10.42 16.04 -3.87
N ALA A 55 11.14 14.94 -4.00
CA ALA A 55 12.09 14.50 -2.99
C ALA A 55 13.39 14.18 -3.73
N SER A 56 14.49 14.82 -3.33
CA SER A 56 15.81 14.69 -3.95
C SER A 56 16.23 13.22 -3.98
N GLY A 57 16.20 12.61 -5.16
CA GLY A 57 16.64 11.24 -5.42
C GLY A 57 16.90 11.08 -6.93
N VAL A 58 17.96 10.38 -7.27
CA VAL A 58 18.47 10.23 -8.65
C VAL A 58 17.46 9.41 -9.46
N ILE A 59 16.80 10.06 -10.42
CA ILE A 59 15.97 9.40 -11.43
C ILE A 59 16.93 8.84 -12.50
N SER A 60 16.88 7.53 -12.75
CA SER A 60 17.52 6.93 -13.92
C SER A 60 16.73 7.37 -15.15
N ASP A 61 17.30 8.27 -15.95
CA ASP A 61 16.75 8.77 -17.20
C ASP A 61 16.52 7.62 -18.20
N GLN A 62 15.29 7.12 -18.26
CA GLN A 62 14.75 6.51 -19.48
C GLN A 62 13.36 7.08 -19.74
N LEU A 63 13.34 8.04 -20.66
CA LEU A 63 12.17 8.67 -21.24
C LEU A 63 11.27 7.60 -21.89
N PHE A 64 10.08 7.38 -21.35
CA PHE A 64 9.01 6.70 -22.08
C PHE A 64 7.71 7.51 -22.00
N SER A 65 7.22 7.86 -23.18
CA SER A 65 5.90 8.41 -23.42
C SER A 65 4.90 7.25 -23.45
N ILE A 66 4.05 7.16 -22.42
CA ILE A 66 2.75 6.47 -22.53
C ILE A 66 1.72 7.38 -21.86
N THR A 67 0.95 8.07 -22.69
CA THR A 67 -0.28 8.75 -22.30
C THR A 67 -1.27 7.75 -21.71
N SER A 68 -1.79 7.99 -20.52
CA SER A 68 -3.13 7.52 -20.18
C SER A 68 -3.77 8.39 -19.11
N SER A 69 -3.97 9.67 -19.36
CA SER A 69 -4.99 10.47 -18.66
C SER A 69 -6.43 9.97 -18.96
N ALA A 70 -6.60 8.69 -19.31
CA ALA A 70 -7.81 8.16 -19.90
C ALA A 70 -8.79 7.77 -18.77
N LEU A 71 -9.95 8.42 -18.78
CA LEU A 71 -11.07 7.98 -17.98
C LEU A 71 -11.49 6.57 -18.43
N PHE A 72 -11.86 5.73 -17.48
CA PHE A 72 -12.41 4.42 -17.77
C PHE A 72 -13.74 4.58 -18.51
N SER A 73 -13.97 3.76 -19.53
CA SER A 73 -15.25 3.64 -20.22
C SER A 73 -15.49 2.22 -20.71
N VAL A 74 -16.71 1.72 -20.55
CA VAL A 74 -17.18 0.46 -21.14
C VAL A 74 -18.65 0.56 -21.55
N ASN A 75 -19.02 -0.17 -22.60
CA ASN A 75 -20.41 -0.33 -23.01
C ASN A 75 -21.16 -1.25 -22.03
N LEU A 76 -21.86 -0.64 -21.07
CA LEU A 76 -22.61 -1.37 -20.05
C LEU A 76 -23.81 -2.13 -20.65
N THR A 77 -24.45 -1.58 -21.69
CA THR A 77 -25.58 -2.25 -22.35
C THR A 77 -25.19 -3.59 -22.96
N GLU A 78 -24.09 -3.62 -23.71
CA GLU A 78 -23.56 -4.86 -24.28
C GLU A 78 -23.22 -5.89 -23.18
N LEU A 79 -22.62 -5.42 -22.09
CA LEU A 79 -22.22 -6.25 -20.95
C LEU A 79 -23.44 -6.87 -20.24
N LEU A 80 -24.52 -6.12 -20.07
CA LEU A 80 -25.78 -6.60 -19.50
C LEU A 80 -26.47 -7.61 -20.43
N LEU A 81 -26.62 -7.31 -21.71
CA LEU A 81 -27.27 -8.20 -22.69
C LEU A 81 -26.55 -9.55 -22.78
N LYS A 82 -25.22 -9.51 -22.88
CA LYS A 82 -24.37 -10.70 -23.05
C LYS A 82 -24.44 -11.66 -21.85
N ASN A 83 -24.43 -11.13 -20.63
CA ASN A 83 -24.25 -11.95 -19.42
C ASN A 83 -25.57 -12.28 -18.69
N LEU A 84 -26.64 -11.51 -18.90
CA LEU A 84 -27.91 -11.66 -18.16
C LEU A 84 -29.08 -12.18 -19.02
N LYS A 85 -28.84 -12.52 -20.30
CA LYS A 85 -29.89 -12.95 -21.26
C LYS A 85 -31.06 -11.95 -21.33
N LEU A 86 -30.75 -10.67 -21.21
CA LEU A 86 -31.71 -9.58 -21.32
C LEU A 86 -31.98 -9.23 -22.79
N THR A 87 -33.08 -8.53 -23.03
CA THR A 87 -33.47 -8.00 -24.34
C THR A 87 -33.42 -6.48 -24.34
N ASP A 88 -33.41 -5.86 -25.53
CA ASP A 88 -33.39 -4.40 -25.65
C ASP A 88 -34.58 -3.73 -24.96
N THR A 89 -35.75 -4.39 -24.92
CA THR A 89 -36.93 -3.88 -24.23
C THR A 89 -36.77 -3.85 -22.72
N ASP A 90 -35.98 -4.76 -22.15
CA ASP A 90 -35.67 -4.76 -20.72
C ASP A 90 -34.82 -3.55 -20.34
N LEU A 91 -33.89 -3.18 -21.22
CA LEU A 91 -32.95 -2.08 -21.03
C LEU A 91 -33.52 -0.71 -21.44
N ASN A 92 -34.71 -0.68 -22.04
CA ASN A 92 -35.48 0.55 -22.30
C ASN A 92 -36.18 1.09 -21.04
N THR A 93 -35.50 1.00 -19.90
CA THR A 93 -35.92 1.55 -18.61
C THR A 93 -34.73 2.25 -17.96
N SER A 94 -34.96 2.92 -16.82
CA SER A 94 -33.87 3.58 -16.10
C SER A 94 -32.91 2.53 -15.51
N ILE A 95 -31.62 2.71 -15.77
CA ILE A 95 -30.54 1.94 -15.16
C ILE A 95 -29.74 2.87 -14.25
N PHE A 96 -29.54 2.48 -12.99
CA PHE A 96 -28.87 3.30 -11.98
C PHE A 96 -28.16 2.42 -10.95
N PHE A 97 -27.24 2.99 -10.17
CA PHE A 97 -26.60 2.24 -9.08
C PHE A 97 -27.55 2.05 -7.90
N ALA A 98 -27.53 0.86 -7.31
CA ALA A 98 -28.22 0.57 -6.05
C ALA A 98 -27.69 1.44 -4.89
N ASP A 99 -26.40 1.74 -4.91
CA ASP A 99 -25.74 2.67 -3.99
C ASP A 99 -24.82 3.61 -4.78
N ALA A 100 -25.20 4.89 -4.88
CA ALA A 100 -24.45 5.88 -5.64
C ALA A 100 -23.16 6.34 -4.93
N GLU A 101 -23.07 6.24 -3.61
CA GLU A 101 -21.88 6.66 -2.86
C GLU A 101 -20.80 5.57 -2.92
N GLN A 102 -21.18 4.32 -2.66
CA GLN A 102 -20.29 3.17 -2.76
C GLN A 102 -19.86 2.86 -4.20
N SER A 103 -20.59 3.37 -5.20
CA SER A 103 -20.23 3.24 -6.62
C SER A 103 -19.30 4.33 -7.13
N ARG A 104 -18.95 5.37 -6.34
CA ARG A 104 -17.99 6.39 -6.79
C ARG A 104 -16.61 5.79 -7.03
N PRO A 105 -15.87 6.22 -8.07
CA PRO A 105 -16.13 7.35 -8.97
C PRO A 105 -16.85 6.95 -10.27
N PHE A 106 -17.51 5.79 -10.31
CA PHE A 106 -18.19 5.33 -11.51
C PHE A 106 -19.53 6.03 -11.71
N VAL A 107 -19.90 6.26 -12.97
CA VAL A 107 -21.17 6.87 -13.38
C VAL A 107 -21.74 6.11 -14.57
N ILE A 108 -23.04 5.82 -14.53
CA ILE A 108 -23.79 5.29 -15.66
C ILE A 108 -24.35 6.46 -16.45
N GLN A 109 -23.95 6.59 -17.72
CA GLN A 109 -24.40 7.65 -18.62
C GLN A 109 -25.25 7.07 -19.76
N PRO A 110 -26.49 7.53 -19.94
CA PRO A 110 -27.25 7.20 -21.15
C PRO A 110 -26.68 7.97 -22.34
N ARG A 111 -26.41 7.26 -23.42
CA ARG A 111 -25.89 7.75 -24.69
C ARG A 111 -26.92 7.54 -25.80
N PRO A 112 -27.10 8.50 -26.72
CA PRO A 112 -28.00 8.32 -27.86
C PRO A 112 -27.43 7.28 -28.84
N ILE A 113 -28.29 6.43 -29.40
CA ILE A 113 -27.96 5.60 -30.57
C ILE A 113 -28.14 6.47 -31.81
N ASN A 114 -27.07 6.65 -32.59
CA ASN A 114 -27.12 7.44 -33.81
C ASN A 114 -27.79 6.60 -34.90
N ARG A 115 -29.07 6.86 -35.20
CA ARG A 115 -29.79 6.26 -36.34
C ARG A 115 -30.44 7.34 -37.21
N ASP A 116 -30.50 7.03 -38.50
CA ASP A 116 -30.96 7.90 -39.58
C ASP A 116 -32.21 8.71 -39.26
N LYS A 117 -32.24 9.95 -39.76
CA LYS A 117 -33.25 11.00 -39.55
C LYS A 117 -34.71 10.64 -39.90
N ASN A 118 -34.99 9.40 -40.32
CA ASN A 118 -36.27 8.99 -40.91
C ASN A 118 -37.12 8.05 -40.03
N LYS A 119 -36.76 7.79 -38.77
CA LYS A 119 -37.64 7.04 -37.85
C LYS A 119 -38.05 7.88 -36.65
N SER A 120 -39.31 8.28 -36.66
CA SER A 120 -39.99 9.00 -35.59
C SER A 120 -40.46 7.99 -34.53
N PHE A 121 -40.02 8.19 -33.29
CA PHE A 121 -40.38 7.47 -32.06
C PHE A 121 -39.83 6.04 -31.87
N SER A 122 -38.63 5.96 -31.27
CA SER A 122 -38.22 4.86 -30.38
C SER A 122 -37.14 5.37 -29.41
N PHE A 123 -37.20 4.98 -28.14
CA PHE A 123 -36.12 5.23 -27.19
C PHE A 123 -34.92 4.36 -27.56
N ASP A 124 -33.97 4.96 -28.28
CA ASP A 124 -32.77 4.29 -28.80
C ASP A 124 -31.56 4.88 -28.03
N ARG A 125 -31.38 4.47 -26.76
CA ARG A 125 -30.24 4.87 -25.93
C ARG A 125 -29.49 3.63 -25.46
N TRP A 126 -28.17 3.70 -25.45
CA TRP A 126 -27.32 2.71 -24.80
C TRP A 126 -26.70 3.33 -23.55
N TYR A 127 -26.29 2.51 -22.59
CA TYR A 127 -25.68 2.94 -21.34
C TYR A 127 -24.18 2.69 -21.38
N GLU A 128 -23.44 3.75 -21.11
CA GLU A 128 -21.99 3.72 -20.93
C GLU A 128 -21.69 3.78 -19.43
N LEU A 129 -20.78 2.93 -18.96
CA LEU A 129 -20.24 3.02 -17.61
C LEU A 129 -18.89 3.70 -17.71
N ILE A 130 -18.73 4.85 -17.07
CA ILE A 130 -17.50 5.64 -17.08
C ILE A 130 -16.96 5.90 -15.68
N SER A 131 -15.70 6.31 -15.56
CA SER A 131 -15.19 6.97 -14.36
C SER A 131 -15.17 8.49 -14.52
N THR A 132 -15.43 9.23 -13.44
CA THR A 132 -15.34 10.71 -13.44
C THR A 132 -13.94 11.24 -13.19
N VAL A 133 -13.07 10.40 -12.65
CA VAL A 133 -11.65 10.68 -12.41
C VAL A 133 -10.81 9.51 -12.91
N PRO A 134 -9.52 9.71 -13.21
CA PRO A 134 -8.58 8.61 -13.39
C PRO A 134 -8.67 7.68 -12.17
N LEU A 135 -8.70 6.37 -12.41
CA LEU A 135 -8.79 5.39 -11.35
C LEU A 135 -7.42 5.26 -10.70
N ASP A 136 -7.38 5.34 -9.37
CA ASP A 136 -6.19 5.24 -8.52
C ASP A 136 -6.51 4.19 -7.46
N ARG A 137 -5.77 3.08 -7.47
CA ARG A 137 -6.08 1.90 -6.66
C ARG A 137 -5.92 2.22 -5.19
N GLU A 138 -4.89 2.98 -4.81
CA GLU A 138 -4.63 3.35 -3.42
C GLU A 138 -5.75 4.22 -2.85
N GLN A 139 -6.37 5.08 -3.68
CA GLN A 139 -7.54 5.86 -3.28
C GLN A 139 -8.83 5.02 -3.27
N LEU A 140 -9.03 4.13 -4.25
CA LEU A 140 -10.22 3.29 -4.39
C LEU A 140 -10.31 2.16 -3.36
N CYS A 141 -9.18 1.73 -2.81
CA CYS A 141 -9.09 0.70 -1.79
C CYS A 141 -8.43 1.22 -0.51
N ASN A 142 -8.61 2.52 -0.23
CA ASN A 142 -8.18 3.11 1.02
C ASN A 142 -9.13 2.74 2.16
N ILE A 143 -8.66 1.94 3.12
CA ILE A 143 -9.47 1.51 4.27
C ILE A 143 -9.99 2.69 5.11
N ASN A 144 -9.24 3.80 5.18
CA ASN A 144 -9.65 4.96 5.97
C ASN A 144 -10.75 5.77 5.27
N LEU A 145 -10.86 5.66 3.95
CA LEU A 145 -11.88 6.35 3.16
C LEU A 145 -13.11 5.47 2.91
N GLN A 146 -12.90 4.18 2.63
CA GLN A 146 -13.94 3.25 2.14
C GLN A 146 -13.83 1.88 2.84
N PRO A 147 -14.05 1.82 4.18
CA PRO A 147 -13.83 0.60 4.97
C PRO A 147 -14.71 -0.58 4.54
N GLU A 148 -15.97 -0.34 4.16
CA GLU A 148 -16.91 -1.39 3.74
C GLU A 148 -16.48 -2.05 2.43
N ARG A 149 -16.07 -1.24 1.45
CA ARG A 149 -15.55 -1.71 0.16
C ARG A 149 -14.30 -2.58 0.35
N VAL A 150 -13.36 -2.11 1.17
CA VAL A 150 -12.10 -2.82 1.44
C VAL A 150 -12.38 -4.14 2.15
N ALA A 151 -13.26 -4.16 3.15
CA ALA A 151 -13.65 -5.39 3.85
C ALA A 151 -14.28 -6.44 2.90
N LEU A 152 -15.05 -5.99 1.91
CA LEU A 152 -15.62 -6.86 0.88
C LEU A 152 -14.55 -7.35 -0.11
N ALA A 153 -13.65 -6.47 -0.54
CA ALA A 153 -12.54 -6.84 -1.43
C ALA A 153 -11.67 -7.93 -0.80
N TYR A 154 -11.36 -7.80 0.49
CA TYR A 154 -10.54 -8.76 1.23
C TYR A 154 -11.21 -10.14 1.32
N ALA A 155 -12.53 -10.18 1.47
CA ALA A 155 -13.29 -11.42 1.51
C ALA A 155 -13.44 -12.09 0.12
N CYS A 156 -13.54 -11.30 -0.95
CA CYS A 156 -14.03 -11.79 -2.24
C CYS A 156 -13.03 -11.79 -3.39
N CYS A 157 -11.87 -11.14 -3.23
CA CYS A 157 -10.95 -10.85 -4.33
C CYS A 157 -9.51 -11.31 -4.09
N SER A 158 -9.34 -12.37 -3.31
CA SER A 158 -8.03 -12.95 -2.98
C SER A 158 -7.12 -13.11 -4.21
N LYS A 159 -5.97 -12.44 -4.17
CA LYS A 159 -4.80 -12.70 -5.02
C LYS A 159 -3.69 -13.24 -4.15
N THR A 160 -2.97 -14.23 -4.65
CA THR A 160 -1.81 -14.82 -3.97
C THR A 160 -0.54 -14.40 -4.70
N PHE A 161 0.41 -13.84 -3.96
CA PHE A 161 1.72 -13.48 -4.48
C PHE A 161 2.78 -14.38 -3.85
N ASN A 162 3.59 -15.03 -4.70
CA ASN A 162 4.74 -15.81 -4.24
C ASN A 162 5.93 -14.87 -4.04
N LEU A 163 5.97 -14.21 -2.89
CA LEU A 163 7.04 -13.27 -2.56
C LEU A 163 8.21 -13.99 -1.86
N PRO A 164 9.45 -13.52 -2.07
CA PRO A 164 10.59 -14.00 -1.30
C PRO A 164 10.40 -13.71 0.20
N THR A 165 10.87 -14.60 1.08
CA THR A 165 10.68 -14.44 2.54
C THR A 165 11.46 -13.26 3.12
N ASP A 166 12.49 -12.78 2.42
CA ASP A 166 13.33 -11.68 2.87
C ASP A 166 12.71 -10.29 2.66
N VAL A 167 11.59 -10.18 1.96
CA VAL A 167 10.96 -8.88 1.70
C VAL A 167 10.07 -8.43 2.84
N VAL A 168 9.81 -7.12 2.87
CA VAL A 168 8.87 -6.48 3.80
C VAL A 168 7.69 -5.96 2.99
N THR A 169 6.47 -6.37 3.36
CA THR A 169 5.24 -5.87 2.76
C THR A 169 4.40 -5.15 3.80
N ALA A 170 3.66 -4.13 3.38
CA ALA A 170 2.63 -3.55 4.23
C ALA A 170 1.39 -4.45 4.24
N ALA A 171 0.72 -4.53 5.37
CA ALA A 171 -0.53 -5.28 5.51
C ALA A 171 -1.67 -4.77 4.58
N VAL A 172 -1.48 -3.58 3.98
CA VAL A 172 -2.43 -2.86 3.12
C VAL A 172 -2.27 -3.25 1.64
N ASN A 173 -1.28 -4.10 1.29
CA ASN A 173 -0.94 -4.45 -0.11
C ASN A 173 -1.82 -5.59 -0.63
N GLN A 174 -3.12 -5.41 -0.49
CA GLN A 174 -4.16 -6.39 -0.80
C GLN A 174 -4.86 -6.07 -2.13
N PRO A 175 -5.49 -7.08 -2.76
CA PRO A 175 -6.20 -6.91 -4.01
C PRO A 175 -7.36 -5.93 -3.91
N CYS A 176 -7.43 -5.07 -4.91
CA CYS A 176 -8.47 -4.06 -5.02
C CYS A 176 -9.54 -4.49 -6.03
N CYS A 177 -10.76 -4.64 -5.56
CA CYS A 177 -11.92 -4.86 -6.40
C CYS A 177 -13.13 -4.13 -5.83
N ILE A 178 -14.09 -3.80 -6.70
CA ILE A 178 -15.27 -3.02 -6.36
C ILE A 178 -16.49 -3.74 -6.89
N PHE A 179 -17.51 -3.89 -6.05
CA PHE A 179 -18.79 -4.49 -6.44
C PHE A 179 -19.81 -3.38 -6.68
N LEU A 180 -20.17 -3.18 -7.94
CA LEU A 180 -21.15 -2.18 -8.37
C LEU A 180 -22.53 -2.84 -8.47
N GLY A 181 -23.43 -2.51 -7.56
CA GLY A 181 -24.83 -2.90 -7.65
C GLY A 181 -25.54 -2.05 -8.71
N ILE A 182 -25.95 -2.66 -9.82
CA ILE A 182 -26.62 -2.01 -10.94
C ILE A 182 -28.09 -2.45 -10.95
N THR A 183 -28.99 -1.49 -10.77
CA THR A 183 -30.43 -1.72 -10.76
C THR A 183 -31.03 -1.36 -12.12
N ILE A 184 -31.68 -2.34 -12.74
CA ILE A 184 -32.51 -2.18 -13.92
C ILE A 184 -33.96 -2.16 -13.46
N ALA A 185 -34.68 -1.05 -13.66
CA ALA A 185 -36.00 -0.86 -13.08
C ALA A 185 -37.02 -1.97 -13.43
N SER A 186 -36.89 -2.59 -14.60
CA SER A 186 -37.76 -3.68 -15.07
C SER A 186 -37.42 -5.07 -14.51
N ARG A 187 -36.21 -5.29 -13.97
CA ARG A 187 -35.67 -6.63 -13.67
C ARG A 187 -35.13 -6.79 -12.24
N GLY A 188 -34.57 -5.74 -11.66
CA GLY A 188 -33.94 -5.75 -10.33
C GLY A 188 -32.45 -5.41 -10.35
N THR A 189 -31.76 -5.73 -9.25
CA THR A 189 -30.35 -5.39 -9.03
C THR A 189 -29.42 -6.55 -9.35
N TYR A 190 -28.38 -6.25 -10.12
CA TYR A 190 -27.31 -7.17 -10.50
C TYR A 190 -25.96 -6.60 -10.10
N VAL A 191 -25.01 -7.44 -9.69
CA VAL A 191 -23.72 -6.98 -9.18
C VAL A 191 -22.63 -7.17 -10.25
N LEU A 192 -21.98 -6.08 -10.65
CA LEU A 192 -20.80 -6.08 -11.51
C LEU A 192 -19.53 -6.02 -10.65
N ARG A 193 -18.55 -6.90 -10.91
CA ARG A 193 -17.24 -6.82 -10.26
C ARG A 193 -16.28 -6.00 -11.14
N MET A 194 -15.72 -4.95 -10.58
CA MET A 194 -14.59 -4.22 -11.15
C MET A 194 -13.31 -4.75 -10.48
N GLN A 195 -12.41 -5.33 -11.26
CA GLN A 195 -11.08 -5.74 -10.79
C GLN A 195 -10.09 -4.65 -11.16
N ILE A 196 -9.50 -3.99 -10.16
CA ILE A 196 -8.50 -2.95 -10.38
C ILE A 196 -7.13 -3.62 -10.38
N ASN A 197 -6.39 -3.45 -11.47
CA ASN A 197 -5.03 -3.95 -11.63
C ASN A 197 -4.04 -2.84 -11.29
N ASP A 198 -3.13 -3.20 -10.40
CA ASP A 198 -2.12 -2.32 -9.84
C ASP A 198 -1.05 -1.90 -10.85
N VAL A 199 -0.51 -0.69 -10.71
CA VAL A 199 0.65 -0.17 -11.44
C VAL A 199 1.71 0.25 -10.44
N ASN A 200 3.00 -0.05 -10.71
CA ASN A 200 4.11 0.36 -9.86
C ASN A 200 4.39 1.88 -10.00
N ASP A 201 3.60 2.71 -9.32
CA ASP A 201 3.70 4.17 -9.38
C ASP A 201 3.94 4.83 -8.01
N ASN A 202 3.97 4.06 -6.93
CA ASN A 202 4.44 4.50 -5.63
C ASN A 202 5.85 3.96 -5.36
N ALA A 203 6.72 4.83 -4.85
CA ALA A 203 8.04 4.42 -4.37
C ALA A 203 7.98 4.14 -2.86
N PRO A 204 8.83 3.24 -2.33
CA PRO A 204 8.86 2.96 -0.90
C PRO A 204 9.14 4.25 -0.10
N ARG A 205 8.38 4.47 0.98
CA ARG A 205 8.55 5.65 1.84
C ARG A 205 8.94 5.26 3.23
N PHE A 206 10.07 5.76 3.70
CA PHE A 206 10.45 5.65 5.10
C PHE A 206 9.45 6.42 5.96
N ASN A 207 8.80 5.69 6.86
CA ASN A 207 8.08 6.25 7.97
C ASN A 207 9.15 6.98 8.79
N GLN A 208 9.21 8.31 8.75
CA GLN A 208 10.16 9.04 9.59
C GLN A 208 9.92 8.61 11.02
N LEU A 209 10.84 7.82 11.58
CA LEU A 209 10.81 7.46 12.98
C LEU A 209 11.11 8.74 13.75
N VAL A 210 10.06 9.51 14.05
CA VAL A 210 10.10 10.75 14.83
C VAL A 210 10.77 11.92 14.09
N HIS A 211 9.99 12.96 13.79
CA HIS A 211 10.53 14.27 13.39
C HIS A 211 11.52 14.75 14.46
N ALA A 212 12.80 14.83 14.13
CA ALA A 212 13.78 15.49 14.98
C ALA A 212 13.42 16.98 15.08
N SER A 213 13.09 17.46 16.27
CA SER A 213 12.88 18.89 16.53
C SER A 213 14.23 19.63 16.59
N ASN A 214 14.26 20.86 16.09
CA ASN A 214 15.43 21.75 16.09
C ASN A 214 15.89 22.26 17.46
N GLU A 215 15.17 21.91 18.51
CA GLU A 215 15.55 22.23 19.88
C GLU A 215 16.07 20.94 20.51
N LEU A 216 17.39 20.81 20.76
CA LEU A 216 18.04 20.02 21.84
C LEU A 216 19.50 19.58 21.49
N PRO A 217 20.35 19.27 22.50
CA PRO A 217 21.81 19.49 22.47
C PRO A 217 22.68 18.23 22.36
N TYR A 218 22.11 17.02 22.24
CA TYR A 218 22.88 15.76 22.30
C TYR A 218 23.48 15.35 20.94
N PHE A 219 22.85 15.78 19.86
CA PHE A 219 23.33 15.58 18.50
C PHE A 219 23.06 16.89 17.75
N THR A 220 24.09 17.70 17.56
CA THR A 220 23.97 18.90 16.73
C THR A 220 23.80 18.45 15.26
N ASN A 221 22.76 18.91 14.57
CA ASN A 221 22.41 18.61 13.16
C ASN A 221 21.74 17.23 12.85
N VAL A 222 20.61 16.91 13.51
CA VAL A 222 19.80 15.67 13.26
C VAL A 222 18.63 15.87 12.30
N LEU A 223 18.35 17.09 11.84
CA LEU A 223 17.25 17.32 10.90
C LEU A 223 17.37 16.43 9.66
N GLY A 224 16.34 15.61 9.44
CA GLY A 224 16.25 14.70 8.29
C GLY A 224 17.17 13.48 8.35
N LYS A 225 17.76 13.15 9.51
CA LYS A 225 18.63 11.98 9.70
C LYS A 225 18.04 10.99 10.71
N ASN A 226 18.24 9.70 10.44
CA ASN A 226 17.97 8.65 11.42
C ASN A 226 19.24 8.39 12.21
N VAL A 227 19.29 8.78 13.48
CA VAL A 227 20.41 8.54 14.39
C VAL A 227 20.00 7.47 15.39
N ILE A 228 20.75 6.38 15.41
CA ILE A 228 20.56 5.23 16.31
C ILE A 228 21.76 5.17 17.26
N GLY A 229 21.52 5.34 18.56
CA GLY A 229 22.52 5.19 19.61
C GLY A 229 22.56 3.76 20.14
N ILE A 230 23.76 3.17 20.20
CA ILE A 230 23.98 1.79 20.68
C ILE A 230 25.10 1.80 21.70
N SER A 231 24.94 1.05 22.80
CA SER A 231 26.00 0.94 23.80
C SER A 231 27.16 0.08 23.26
N GLU A 232 28.40 0.51 23.49
CA GLU A 232 29.61 -0.30 23.25
C GLU A 232 29.62 -1.63 24.03
N SER A 233 28.89 -1.68 25.16
CA SER A 233 28.72 -2.90 25.96
C SER A 233 27.76 -3.92 25.33
N THR A 234 27.16 -3.60 24.18
CA THR A 234 26.22 -4.48 23.49
C THR A 234 26.94 -5.74 22.98
N PRO A 235 26.48 -6.95 23.33
CA PRO A 235 27.13 -8.18 22.91
C PRO A 235 27.11 -8.38 21.39
N VAL A 236 28.19 -8.96 20.85
CA VAL A 236 28.23 -9.48 19.48
C VAL A 236 27.13 -10.52 19.26
N GLY A 237 26.51 -10.49 18.08
CA GLY A 237 25.36 -11.34 17.74
C GLY A 237 24.01 -10.75 18.14
N SER A 238 23.98 -9.60 18.83
CA SER A 238 22.75 -8.83 19.07
C SER A 238 22.31 -8.09 17.81
N TRP A 239 21.02 -7.78 17.71
CA TRP A 239 20.45 -7.02 16.58
C TRP A 239 19.62 -5.83 17.05
N PHE A 240 19.48 -4.81 16.21
CA PHE A 240 18.57 -3.69 16.46
C PHE A 240 17.81 -3.30 15.18
N PRO A 241 16.56 -2.83 15.28
CA PRO A 241 15.78 -2.44 14.10
C PRO A 241 16.27 -1.10 13.53
N VAL A 242 16.18 -0.96 12.22
CA VAL A 242 16.42 0.31 11.49
C VAL A 242 15.11 0.80 10.86
N PRO A 243 15.01 2.02 10.31
CA PRO A 243 13.74 2.49 9.74
C PRO A 243 13.21 1.56 8.64
N ALA A 244 11.96 1.12 8.77
CA ALA A 244 11.23 0.46 7.71
C ALA A 244 10.67 1.50 6.72
N ALA A 245 10.58 1.11 5.45
CA ALA A 245 9.80 1.80 4.44
C ALA A 245 8.50 1.05 4.18
N VAL A 246 7.47 1.82 3.83
CA VAL A 246 6.17 1.32 3.41
C VAL A 246 5.97 1.70 1.96
N ASP A 247 5.62 0.73 1.15
CA ASP A 247 5.13 0.92 -0.20
C ASP A 247 3.64 0.56 -0.25
N HIS A 248 2.85 1.39 -0.91
CA HIS A 248 1.40 1.27 -0.94
C HIS A 248 0.88 0.39 -2.07
N ASP A 249 1.72 0.03 -3.03
CA ASP A 249 1.35 -0.77 -4.21
C ASP A 249 1.04 -2.23 -3.86
N GLU A 250 0.38 -2.95 -4.77
CA GLU A 250 -0.04 -4.34 -4.58
C GLU A 250 1.11 -5.34 -4.81
N GLY A 251 1.21 -6.36 -3.95
CA GLY A 251 2.05 -7.54 -4.23
C GLY A 251 3.54 -7.17 -4.41
N PRO A 252 4.22 -7.60 -5.50
CA PRO A 252 5.62 -7.27 -5.76
C PRO A 252 5.90 -5.77 -5.89
N ASN A 253 4.97 -4.99 -6.44
CA ASN A 253 5.12 -3.54 -6.57
C ASN A 253 5.19 -2.88 -5.19
N GLY A 254 4.46 -3.42 -4.20
CA GLY A 254 4.57 -2.98 -2.81
C GLY A 254 5.56 -3.75 -1.93
N ALA A 255 6.34 -4.69 -2.49
CA ALA A 255 7.24 -5.55 -1.72
C ALA A 255 8.64 -4.93 -1.64
N VAL A 256 9.07 -4.57 -0.43
CA VAL A 256 10.30 -3.79 -0.23
C VAL A 256 11.47 -4.67 0.17
N ARG A 257 12.61 -4.46 -0.49
CA ARG A 257 13.93 -4.97 -0.10
C ARG A 257 14.87 -3.81 0.23
N TYR A 258 15.75 -4.03 1.20
CA TYR A 258 16.70 -3.02 1.65
C TYR A 258 18.12 -3.35 1.22
N THR A 259 18.88 -2.30 0.95
CA THR A 259 20.33 -2.36 0.78
C THR A 259 21.00 -1.23 1.54
N MET A 260 22.29 -1.39 1.86
CA MET A 260 23.08 -0.34 2.48
C MET A 260 24.16 0.13 1.51
N GLN A 261 24.33 1.45 1.43
CA GLN A 261 25.38 2.08 0.67
C GLN A 261 26.20 3.00 1.59
N ALA A 262 27.52 2.86 1.58
CA ALA A 262 28.40 3.76 2.30
C ALA A 262 28.27 5.20 1.77
N LEU A 263 28.38 6.20 2.65
CA LEU A 263 28.39 7.61 2.23
C LEU A 263 29.72 8.05 1.62
N ASN A 264 30.77 7.26 1.80
CA ASN A 264 32.14 7.43 1.32
C ASN A 264 32.68 6.08 0.84
N GLU A 265 33.88 6.02 0.26
CA GLU A 265 34.52 4.77 -0.18
C GLU A 265 34.91 3.82 0.97
N ASN A 266 34.56 4.18 2.22
CA ASN A 266 34.88 3.40 3.40
C ASN A 266 33.86 2.28 3.62
N THR A 267 34.29 1.04 3.46
CA THR A 267 33.47 -0.16 3.67
C THR A 267 33.60 -0.76 5.07
N LEU A 268 34.34 -0.13 6.01
CA LEU A 268 34.59 -0.68 7.36
C LEU A 268 33.32 -1.15 8.09
N TRP A 269 32.17 -0.53 7.82
CA TRP A 269 30.90 -0.93 8.42
C TRP A 269 30.51 -2.39 8.14
N THR A 270 30.99 -3.02 7.05
CA THR A 270 30.68 -4.42 6.72
C THR A 270 31.26 -5.41 7.71
N ASP A 271 32.32 -5.02 8.43
CA ASP A 271 32.94 -5.82 9.47
C ASP A 271 32.14 -5.77 10.78
N TYR A 272 31.37 -4.70 10.99
CA TYR A 272 30.60 -4.47 12.20
C TYR A 272 29.13 -4.85 12.08
N PHE A 273 28.54 -4.72 10.89
CA PHE A 273 27.10 -4.87 10.71
C PHE A 273 26.73 -5.70 9.49
N LYS A 274 25.71 -6.56 9.68
CA LYS A 274 25.01 -7.25 8.59
C LYS A 274 23.56 -6.77 8.53
N LEU A 275 23.13 -6.33 7.33
CA LEU A 275 21.72 -6.03 7.07
C LEU A 275 20.87 -7.29 7.09
N ILE A 276 19.76 -7.21 7.80
CA ILE A 276 18.68 -8.18 7.80
C ILE A 276 17.45 -7.46 7.24
N ASN A 277 16.93 -7.91 6.10
CA ASN A 277 15.79 -7.23 5.46
C ASN A 277 14.48 -7.37 6.24
N ASN A 278 14.24 -8.54 6.83
CA ASN A 278 13.03 -8.82 7.61
C ASN A 278 13.42 -9.60 8.86
N ILE A 279 13.45 -8.92 10.01
CA ILE A 279 13.92 -9.50 11.29
C ILE A 279 13.07 -10.69 11.73
N ARG A 280 11.76 -10.69 11.44
CA ARG A 280 10.85 -11.77 11.80
C ARG A 280 11.14 -13.04 11.00
N GLU A 281 11.35 -12.89 9.69
CA GLU A 281 11.50 -14.01 8.76
C GLU A 281 12.96 -14.50 8.63
N ALA A 282 13.94 -13.71 9.07
CA ALA A 282 15.36 -14.01 8.85
C ALA A 282 15.91 -15.21 9.62
N GLY A 283 15.10 -15.92 10.42
CA GLY A 283 15.55 -17.09 11.18
C GLY A 283 16.76 -16.76 12.04
N LEU A 284 16.67 -15.69 12.83
CA LEU A 284 17.76 -15.20 13.68
C LEU A 284 18.40 -16.35 14.49
N PRO A 285 19.73 -16.35 14.69
CA PRO A 285 20.39 -17.32 15.56
C PRO A 285 19.68 -17.41 16.92
N THR A 286 19.59 -18.61 17.49
CA THR A 286 18.85 -18.87 18.75
C THR A 286 19.32 -18.04 19.95
N ASN A 287 20.51 -17.44 19.85
CA ASN A 287 21.14 -16.62 20.89
C ASN A 287 21.13 -15.12 20.56
N SER A 288 20.53 -14.70 19.45
CA SER A 288 20.48 -13.30 19.03
C SER A 288 19.43 -12.53 19.82
N THR A 289 19.89 -11.63 20.69
CA THR A 289 19.04 -10.76 21.51
C THR A 289 18.80 -9.40 20.84
N SER A 290 17.63 -8.80 21.09
CA SER A 290 17.37 -7.41 20.73
C SER A 290 18.26 -6.49 21.57
N ALA A 291 19.15 -5.76 20.91
CA ALA A 291 20.02 -4.78 21.54
C ALA A 291 19.20 -3.57 22.03
N PRO A 292 19.48 -3.05 23.23
CA PRO A 292 18.94 -1.76 23.65
C PRO A 292 19.47 -0.65 22.73
N PHE A 293 18.58 0.24 22.29
CA PHE A 293 18.96 1.34 21.40
C PHE A 293 18.12 2.59 21.65
N ILE A 294 18.65 3.72 21.19
CA ILE A 294 18.03 5.05 21.24
C ILE A 294 17.84 5.54 19.81
N ILE A 295 16.65 6.05 19.46
CA ILE A 295 16.39 6.62 18.12
C ILE A 295 16.10 8.12 18.25
N ASN A 296 16.72 8.95 17.41
CA ASN A 296 16.37 10.36 17.15
C ASN A 296 16.04 11.18 18.42
N ASN A 297 16.70 10.89 19.54
CA ASN A 297 16.54 11.55 20.85
C ASN A 297 15.34 11.10 21.73
N LEU A 298 14.80 9.89 21.57
CA LEU A 298 13.91 9.31 22.58
C LEU A 298 14.71 8.96 23.84
N LYS A 299 14.48 9.68 24.96
CA LYS A 299 15.16 9.46 26.24
C LYS A 299 15.05 8.04 26.80
N ASN A 300 14.07 7.27 26.32
CA ASN A 300 13.84 5.91 26.79
C ASN A 300 14.49 4.92 25.82
N VAL A 301 15.36 4.08 26.37
CA VAL A 301 15.88 2.89 25.72
C VAL A 301 14.70 2.06 25.22
N LYS A 302 14.70 1.72 23.94
CA LYS A 302 13.70 0.82 23.37
C LYS A 302 14.24 -0.60 23.33
N HIS A 303 13.37 -1.53 23.69
CA HIS A 303 13.50 -2.94 23.37
C HIS A 303 12.37 -3.29 22.41
N PHE A 304 12.67 -4.09 21.39
CA PHE A 304 11.68 -4.65 20.48
C PHE A 304 11.72 -6.16 20.57
N ASP A 305 10.57 -6.79 20.74
CA ASP A 305 10.42 -8.20 20.41
C ASP A 305 10.41 -8.34 18.89
N SER A 306 11.00 -9.40 18.34
CA SER A 306 10.91 -9.70 16.90
C SER A 306 9.46 -9.90 16.45
N ASN A 307 8.56 -10.20 17.40
CA ASN A 307 7.12 -10.28 17.17
C ASN A 307 6.41 -8.92 17.03
N ASP A 308 7.06 -7.81 17.34
CA ASP A 308 6.46 -6.47 17.27
C ASP A 308 6.93 -5.66 16.04
N TYR A 309 7.88 -6.21 15.27
CA TYR A 309 8.53 -5.50 14.17
C TYR A 309 8.84 -6.43 12.99
N ASN A 310 8.29 -6.12 11.83
CA ASN A 310 8.41 -6.89 10.58
C ASN A 310 9.28 -6.20 9.52
N GLY A 311 10.14 -5.27 9.93
CA GLY A 311 11.00 -4.51 9.02
C GLY A 311 12.48 -4.89 9.10
N PRO A 312 13.36 -4.06 8.51
CA PRO A 312 14.80 -4.30 8.47
C PRO A 312 15.49 -4.01 9.81
N GLY A 313 16.63 -4.67 10.02
CA GLY A 313 17.51 -4.45 11.15
C GLY A 313 18.97 -4.73 10.83
N LEU A 314 19.83 -4.45 11.80
CA LEU A 314 21.26 -4.69 11.71
C LEU A 314 21.70 -5.65 12.80
N LEU A 315 22.44 -6.68 12.40
CA LEU A 315 23.11 -7.62 13.28
C LEU A 315 24.53 -7.14 13.56
N ILE A 316 24.92 -7.13 14.83
CA ILE A 316 26.26 -6.74 15.28
C ILE A 316 27.20 -7.95 15.12
N LEU A 317 28.23 -7.80 14.29
CA LEU A 317 29.22 -8.83 13.97
C LEU A 317 30.50 -8.71 14.81
N GLN A 318 30.78 -7.51 15.33
CA GLN A 318 31.99 -7.20 16.09
C GLN A 318 31.69 -6.26 17.26
N TRP A 319 32.52 -6.32 18.30
CA TRP A 319 32.48 -5.38 19.42
C TRP A 319 32.55 -3.93 18.93
N LEU A 320 31.60 -3.13 19.40
CA LEU A 320 31.59 -1.70 19.19
C LEU A 320 32.56 -1.06 20.20
N ASP A 321 33.43 -0.19 19.73
CA ASP A 321 34.46 0.47 20.53
C ASP A 321 34.50 1.93 20.08
N ARG A 322 33.96 2.82 20.91
CA ARG A 322 33.76 4.23 20.57
C ARG A 322 35.09 4.95 20.36
N GLU A 323 36.14 4.55 21.06
CA GLU A 323 37.50 5.11 20.91
C GLU A 323 38.14 4.70 19.58
N LYS A 324 37.77 3.54 19.03
CA LYS A 324 38.20 3.11 17.69
C LYS A 324 37.35 3.71 16.57
N VAL A 325 36.03 3.57 16.66
CA VAL A 325 35.07 4.07 15.67
C VAL A 325 33.90 4.70 16.39
N ALA A 326 33.88 6.04 16.41
CA ALA A 326 32.86 6.79 17.15
C ALA A 326 31.49 6.85 16.47
N SER A 327 31.41 6.57 15.16
CA SER A 327 30.14 6.57 14.43
C SER A 327 30.24 5.87 13.07
N PHE A 328 29.12 5.33 12.61
CA PHE A 328 28.95 4.80 11.26
C PHE A 328 27.87 5.58 10.53
N ALA A 329 28.08 5.90 9.25
CA ALA A 329 27.11 6.66 8.47
C ALA A 329 26.94 6.06 7.07
N PHE A 330 25.71 5.76 6.70
CA PHE A 330 25.36 5.09 5.45
C PHE A 330 23.98 5.54 4.96
N LYS A 331 23.68 5.25 3.70
CA LYS A 331 22.34 5.35 3.12
C LYS A 331 21.67 3.99 3.24
N LEU A 332 20.54 3.96 3.91
CA LEU A 332 19.61 2.84 3.82
C LEU A 332 18.72 3.08 2.60
N ILE A 333 18.75 2.16 1.65
CA ILE A 333 17.98 2.22 0.41
C ILE A 333 16.89 1.18 0.49
N ALA A 334 15.65 1.60 0.30
CA ALA A 334 14.48 0.74 0.15
C ALA A 334 14.10 0.71 -1.33
N THR A 335 13.94 -0.48 -1.90
CA THR A 335 13.62 -0.71 -3.30
C THR A 335 12.46 -1.69 -3.37
N ASP A 336 11.44 -1.39 -4.16
CA ASP A 336 10.35 -2.32 -4.41
C ASP A 336 10.80 -3.52 -5.30
N LEU A 337 9.90 -4.48 -5.53
CA LEU A 337 10.09 -5.56 -6.50
C LEU A 337 9.23 -5.38 -7.75
N GLY A 338 8.86 -4.14 -8.05
CA GLY A 338 7.96 -3.83 -9.14
C GLY A 338 8.54 -4.15 -10.52
N SER A 339 7.63 -4.34 -11.47
CA SER A 339 7.96 -4.54 -12.89
C SER A 339 7.21 -3.52 -13.74
N THR A 340 7.77 -2.94 -14.81
CA THR A 340 9.04 -3.18 -15.53
C THR A 340 10.27 -2.47 -14.96
N PHE A 341 10.08 -1.54 -14.03
CA PHE A 341 11.12 -0.81 -13.32
C PHE A 341 10.84 -0.84 -11.83
N GLN A 342 11.92 -0.82 -11.04
CA GLN A 342 11.84 -0.73 -9.59
C GLN A 342 11.93 0.72 -9.15
N LEU A 343 11.12 1.12 -8.18
CA LEU A 343 11.22 2.41 -7.52
C LEU A 343 11.97 2.26 -6.20
N SER A 344 12.74 3.29 -5.86
CA SER A 344 13.53 3.28 -4.65
C SER A 344 13.58 4.63 -3.97
N LEU A 345 13.78 4.60 -2.66
CA LEU A 345 14.04 5.77 -1.85
C LEU A 345 15.20 5.47 -0.91
N SER A 346 15.98 6.50 -0.58
CA SER A 346 17.06 6.38 0.39
C SER A 346 16.86 7.31 1.57
N THR A 347 17.33 6.89 2.74
CA THR A 347 17.37 7.72 3.93
C THR A 347 18.75 7.64 4.58
N PRO A 348 19.31 8.76 5.06
CA PRO A 348 20.56 8.72 5.82
C PRO A 348 20.32 8.05 7.18
N LEU A 349 21.22 7.14 7.51
CA LEU A 349 21.25 6.38 8.76
C LEU A 349 22.64 6.54 9.40
N ILE A 350 22.64 6.92 10.66
CA ILE A 350 23.84 7.13 11.47
C ILE A 350 23.71 6.25 12.71
N ILE A 351 24.76 5.49 13.00
CA ILE A 351 24.92 4.75 14.25
C ILE A 351 25.99 5.46 15.08
N VAL A 352 25.70 5.67 16.36
CA VAL A 352 26.56 6.36 17.33
C VAL A 352 26.68 5.61 18.65
#